data_AF-A0A1U7M1X2-F1
#
_entry.id   AF-A0A1U7M1X2-F1
#
_cell.length_a   1.000
_cell.length_b   1.000
_cell.length_c   1.000
_cell.angle_alpha   90.00
_cell.angle_beta   90.00
_cell.angle_gamma   90.00
#
_symmetry.space_group_name_H-M   'P 1'
#
loop_
_entity.id
_entity.type
_entity.pdbx_description
1 polymer ?
#
loop_
_entity_poly.entity_id
_entity_poly.type
_entity_poly.pdbx_seq_one_letter_code
_entity_poly.pdbx_strand_id
1 'polypeptide(L)'
;MGSMITLGIGKMELDWGKNNMFNNHSCLFQKEDIKMVPYYYSDDDIEYRKGLSKNIKSVMRRLDLLGYSLHDIEEIFNEDLKSISELDNISIPISFNDYYNTIKNIDINSINMASEEYDYNYDLGEYARKCVISEINKLSTLSEYEYYDIREFLQNLHPYITLRILSENKKNHHLNVIWRYADVVENGWILEEDIIPKLDTQEKILIVTEGSSDTDIIKKCIKLLYSDIADFFDFIDMEKNYPFTGTGNLKNFVKGLSKINILNKILVILDNDTAGKSVYNDIKKIDLPNNLKVITLPNYKDFNNFKCKGPQGNSIENINGKAVSIECFLDHSSIDYEIYVRWTGFNDKLMQYQGNIEPKNLLIKSFHQYYKQDYDFTKLKYLIDYILESWISN
;
A
#
# COMPACT_ATOMS: atom_id res chain seq x y z
N MET A 1 -23.27 -32.14 -0.13
CA MET A 1 -23.13 -30.91 0.67
C MET A 1 -22.00 -30.09 0.06
N GLY A 2 -22.08 -28.76 0.07
CA GLY A 2 -21.01 -27.90 -0.46
C GLY A 2 -20.04 -27.48 0.64
N SER A 3 -18.81 -27.16 0.27
CA SER A 3 -17.76 -26.68 1.17
C SER A 3 -17.65 -25.17 1.07
N MET A 4 -17.45 -24.47 2.20
CA MET A 4 -17.41 -23.01 2.22
C MET A 4 -15.97 -22.48 2.34
N ILE A 5 -15.76 -21.28 1.82
CA ILE A 5 -14.55 -20.48 2.01
C ILE A 5 -14.97 -19.08 2.40
N THR A 6 -14.38 -18.51 3.46
CA THR A 6 -14.83 -17.21 4.01
C THR A 6 -13.67 -16.28 4.34
N LEU A 7 -13.83 -15.00 4.03
CA LEU A 7 -12.98 -13.90 4.48
C LEU A 7 -13.70 -13.15 5.59
N GLY A 8 -13.03 -12.92 6.73
CA GLY A 8 -13.68 -12.23 7.84
C GLY A 8 -12.76 -11.85 8.99
N ILE A 9 -13.33 -11.26 10.04
CA ILE A 9 -12.66 -10.89 11.29
C ILE A 9 -13.46 -11.46 12.45
N GLY A 10 -12.91 -12.44 13.17
CA GLY A 10 -13.72 -13.20 14.15
C GLY A 10 -14.90 -13.88 13.45
N LYS A 11 -16.10 -13.80 14.06
CA LYS A 11 -17.36 -14.28 13.48
C LYS A 11 -17.92 -13.34 12.37
N MET A 12 -17.31 -12.16 12.17
CA MET A 12 -17.77 -11.21 11.15
C MET A 12 -17.30 -11.67 9.78
N GLU A 13 -18.24 -12.10 8.95
CA GLU A 13 -17.97 -12.39 7.55
C GLU A 13 -17.98 -11.12 6.70
N LEU A 14 -17.01 -11.01 5.80
CA LEU A 14 -16.88 -9.92 4.83
C LEU A 14 -17.11 -10.41 3.40
N ASP A 15 -16.64 -11.62 3.09
CA ASP A 15 -16.88 -12.28 1.80
C ASP A 15 -16.94 -13.78 2.00
N TRP A 16 -17.60 -14.48 1.08
CA TRP A 16 -17.72 -15.92 1.11
C TRP A 16 -17.82 -16.50 -0.29
N GLY A 17 -17.57 -17.80 -0.37
CA GLY A 17 -17.87 -18.56 -1.56
C GLY A 17 -18.07 -20.04 -1.24
N LYS A 18 -18.49 -20.77 -2.26
CA LYS A 18 -18.88 -22.17 -2.13
C LYS A 18 -18.19 -22.99 -3.20
N ASN A 19 -17.61 -24.10 -2.78
CA ASN A 19 -16.90 -25.02 -3.65
C ASN A 19 -15.77 -24.28 -4.39
N ASN A 20 -15.84 -24.21 -5.72
CA ASN A 20 -14.88 -23.52 -6.59
C ASN A 20 -15.34 -22.12 -7.05
N MET A 21 -16.43 -21.59 -6.48
CA MET A 21 -16.97 -20.27 -6.81
C MET A 21 -16.71 -19.29 -5.65
N PHE A 22 -15.62 -18.54 -5.72
CA PHE A 22 -15.20 -17.57 -4.70
C PHE A 22 -14.20 -16.54 -5.25
N ASN A 23 -14.05 -15.41 -4.56
CA ASN A 23 -13.01 -14.42 -4.83
C ASN A 23 -11.68 -14.84 -4.17
N ASN A 24 -10.58 -14.77 -4.93
CA ASN A 24 -9.27 -15.11 -4.40
C ASN A 24 -8.69 -13.92 -3.62
N HIS A 25 -8.57 -14.08 -2.29
CA HIS A 25 -8.03 -13.04 -1.41
C HIS A 25 -6.57 -13.27 -1.00
N SER A 26 -5.86 -14.17 -1.69
CA SER A 26 -4.48 -14.53 -1.36
C SER A 26 -3.52 -13.34 -1.41
N CYS A 27 -3.82 -12.31 -2.22
CA CYS A 27 -3.06 -11.06 -2.33
C CYS A 27 -3.03 -10.25 -1.02
N LEU A 28 -3.97 -10.46 -0.10
CA LEU A 28 -3.97 -9.82 1.23
C LEU A 28 -2.97 -10.46 2.21
N PHE A 29 -2.39 -11.61 1.86
CA PHE A 29 -1.58 -12.41 2.78
C PHE A 29 -0.18 -12.67 2.23
N GLN A 30 0.69 -13.24 3.07
CA GLN A 30 2.02 -13.75 2.74
C GLN A 30 2.13 -15.18 3.27
N LYS A 31 3.14 -15.93 2.81
CA LYS A 31 3.29 -17.36 3.15
C LYS A 31 3.38 -17.60 4.66
N GLU A 32 3.96 -16.66 5.39
CA GLU A 32 4.11 -16.69 6.84
C GLU A 32 2.77 -16.52 7.59
N ASP A 33 1.71 -16.10 6.90
CA ASP A 33 0.36 -15.95 7.47
C ASP A 33 -0.43 -17.26 7.52
N ILE A 34 0.09 -18.35 6.94
CA ILE A 34 -0.54 -19.67 7.00
C ILE A 34 -0.47 -20.18 8.44
N LYS A 35 -1.63 -20.29 9.09
CA LYS A 35 -1.77 -20.60 10.53
C LYS A 35 -2.96 -21.52 10.77
N MET A 36 -3.03 -22.08 11.98
CA MET A 36 -4.27 -22.67 12.48
C MET A 36 -5.18 -21.54 12.97
N VAL A 37 -6.38 -21.44 12.40
CA VAL A 37 -7.34 -20.36 12.66
C VAL A 37 -8.69 -20.94 13.07
N PRO A 38 -9.52 -20.21 13.84
CA PRO A 38 -10.84 -20.67 14.24
C PRO A 38 -11.81 -20.65 13.05
N TYR A 39 -12.53 -21.76 12.88
CA TYR A 39 -13.69 -21.95 12.02
C TYR A 39 -14.92 -22.00 12.91
N TYR A 40 -15.99 -21.31 12.52
CA TYR A 40 -17.23 -21.25 13.27
C TYR A 40 -18.28 -22.04 12.50
N TYR A 41 -18.71 -23.16 13.07
CA TYR A 41 -19.77 -24.00 12.53
C TYR A 41 -21.08 -23.79 13.32
N SER A 42 -22.15 -24.47 12.91
CA SER A 42 -23.43 -24.46 13.64
C SER A 42 -23.26 -24.97 15.06
N ASP A 43 -24.22 -24.64 15.95
CA ASP A 43 -24.25 -25.07 17.35
C ASP A 43 -23.05 -24.57 18.19
N ASP A 44 -22.49 -23.41 17.83
CA ASP A 44 -21.31 -22.80 18.46
C ASP A 44 -20.02 -23.67 18.44
N ASP A 45 -19.96 -24.66 17.56
CA ASP A 45 -18.77 -25.50 17.38
C ASP A 45 -17.63 -24.69 16.74
N ILE A 46 -16.51 -24.59 17.45
CA ILE A 46 -15.29 -23.92 17.00
C ILE A 46 -14.19 -24.95 16.76
N GLU A 47 -13.81 -25.12 15.51
CA GLU A 47 -12.66 -25.95 15.13
C GLU A 47 -11.46 -25.09 14.73
N TYR A 48 -10.25 -25.57 15.00
CA TYR A 48 -9.03 -24.94 14.52
C TYR A 48 -8.50 -25.73 13.32
N ARG A 49 -8.50 -25.08 12.17
CA ARG A 49 -8.03 -25.66 10.90
C ARG A 49 -7.12 -24.69 10.17
N LYS A 50 -6.47 -25.15 9.11
CA LYS A 50 -5.54 -24.35 8.34
C LYS A 50 -6.25 -23.16 7.70
N GLY A 51 -5.63 -21.99 7.71
CA GLY A 51 -6.14 -20.78 7.08
C GLY A 51 -5.05 -19.72 6.98
N LEU A 52 -5.41 -18.53 6.50
CA LEU A 52 -4.51 -17.38 6.46
C LEU A 52 -4.98 -16.35 7.48
N SER A 53 -4.06 -15.81 8.28
CA SER A 53 -4.38 -14.81 9.31
C SER A 53 -3.32 -13.73 9.42
N LYS A 54 -3.72 -12.48 9.15
CA LYS A 54 -2.87 -11.29 9.17
C LYS A 54 -3.54 -10.15 9.93
N ASN A 55 -2.74 -9.36 10.65
CA ASN A 55 -3.24 -8.21 11.41
C ASN A 55 -3.87 -7.17 10.48
N ILE A 56 -4.98 -6.55 10.92
CA ILE A 56 -5.73 -5.60 10.09
C ILE A 56 -4.90 -4.38 9.64
N LYS A 57 -3.91 -3.92 10.44
CA LYS A 57 -3.01 -2.83 10.01
C LYS A 57 -2.14 -3.23 8.83
N SER A 58 -1.69 -4.49 8.81
CA SER A 58 -0.92 -5.00 7.70
C SER A 58 -1.78 -5.17 6.46
N VAL A 59 -3.00 -5.68 6.63
CA VAL A 59 -3.96 -5.77 5.52
C VAL A 59 -4.30 -4.39 4.97
N MET A 60 -4.50 -3.38 5.82
CA MET A 60 -4.72 -1.99 5.40
C MET A 60 -3.61 -1.48 4.47
N ARG A 61 -2.34 -1.65 4.85
CA ARG A 61 -1.21 -1.25 3.99
C ARG A 61 -1.17 -1.98 2.65
N ARG A 62 -1.57 -3.26 2.64
CA ARG A 62 -1.67 -4.03 1.39
C ARG A 62 -2.83 -3.53 0.53
N LEU A 63 -3.98 -3.23 1.12
CA LEU A 63 -5.14 -2.63 0.43
C LEU A 63 -4.77 -1.30 -0.21
N ASP A 64 -4.04 -0.43 0.49
CA ASP A 64 -3.58 0.84 -0.08
C ASP A 64 -2.74 0.61 -1.36
N LEU A 65 -1.87 -0.41 -1.40
CA LEU A 65 -1.05 -0.73 -2.59
C LEU A 65 -1.82 -1.48 -3.70
N LEU A 66 -2.91 -2.14 -3.34
CA LEU A 66 -3.83 -2.82 -4.26
C LEU A 66 -4.80 -1.84 -4.95
N GLY A 67 -4.79 -0.55 -4.60
CA GLY A 67 -5.72 0.45 -5.15
C GLY A 67 -7.04 0.55 -4.37
N TYR A 68 -6.99 0.25 -3.07
CA TYR A 68 -8.08 0.46 -2.14
C TYR A 68 -7.66 1.45 -1.05
N SER A 69 -6.99 2.55 -1.43
CA SER A 69 -6.78 3.67 -0.52
C SER A 69 -8.12 4.33 -0.17
N LEU A 70 -8.16 5.21 0.84
CA LEU A 70 -9.41 5.89 1.20
C LEU A 70 -10.03 6.69 0.04
N HIS A 71 -9.18 7.25 -0.83
CA HIS A 71 -9.64 7.97 -2.00
C HIS A 71 -10.16 7.00 -3.07
N ASP A 72 -9.42 5.91 -3.34
CA ASP A 72 -9.82 4.93 -4.36
C ASP A 72 -11.14 4.24 -4.00
N ILE A 73 -11.35 3.87 -2.73
CA ILE A 73 -12.59 3.21 -2.32
C ILE A 73 -13.81 4.13 -2.43
N GLU A 74 -13.63 5.45 -2.31
CA GLU A 74 -14.70 6.42 -2.51
C GLU A 74 -15.05 6.51 -4.01
N GLU A 75 -14.05 6.55 -4.88
CA GLU A 75 -14.25 6.51 -6.34
C GLU A 75 -14.95 5.22 -6.76
N ILE A 76 -14.44 4.06 -6.35
CA ILE A 76 -15.03 2.74 -6.65
C ILE A 76 -16.49 2.68 -6.18
N PHE A 77 -16.77 3.10 -4.94
CA PHE A 77 -18.14 3.10 -4.40
C PHE A 77 -19.09 3.97 -5.25
N ASN A 78 -18.64 5.17 -5.63
CA ASN A 78 -19.47 6.09 -6.41
C ASN A 78 -19.66 5.60 -7.85
N GLU A 79 -18.66 4.96 -8.45
CA GLU A 79 -18.75 4.33 -9.76
C GLU A 79 -19.71 3.14 -9.76
N ASP A 80 -19.62 2.26 -8.75
CA ASP A 80 -20.52 1.11 -8.58
C ASP A 80 -21.97 1.58 -8.38
N LEU A 81 -22.17 2.56 -7.50
CA LEU A 81 -23.49 3.15 -7.22
C LEU A 81 -24.11 3.74 -8.49
N LYS A 82 -23.32 4.49 -9.26
CA LYS A 82 -23.75 5.07 -10.54
C LYS A 82 -24.11 3.98 -11.54
N SER A 83 -23.26 2.97 -11.69
CA SER A 83 -23.44 1.88 -12.64
C SER A 83 -24.73 1.11 -12.39
N ILE A 84 -25.02 0.75 -11.13
CA ILE A 84 -26.24 0.04 -10.75
C ILE A 84 -27.48 0.93 -10.93
N SER A 85 -27.40 2.19 -10.51
CA SER A 85 -28.51 3.15 -10.70
C SER A 85 -28.88 3.32 -12.18
N GLU A 86 -27.89 3.35 -13.08
CA GLU A 86 -28.09 3.43 -14.52
C GLU A 86 -28.64 2.12 -15.14
N LEU A 87 -28.14 0.96 -14.70
CA LEU A 87 -28.56 -0.35 -15.21
C LEU A 87 -30.01 -0.69 -14.85
N ASP A 88 -30.38 -0.48 -13.59
CA ASP A 88 -31.69 -0.85 -13.06
C ASP A 88 -32.70 0.30 -13.17
N ASN A 89 -32.25 1.49 -13.60
CA ASN A 89 -33.04 2.71 -13.69
C ASN A 89 -33.73 3.04 -12.35
N ILE A 90 -32.97 2.90 -11.27
CA ILE A 90 -33.36 3.18 -9.88
C ILE A 90 -32.47 4.27 -9.29
N SER A 91 -32.90 4.87 -8.18
CA SER A 91 -32.10 5.82 -7.41
C SER A 91 -31.88 5.24 -6.02
N ILE A 92 -30.63 4.91 -5.70
CA ILE A 92 -30.27 4.33 -4.40
C ILE A 92 -29.82 5.48 -3.48
N PRO A 93 -30.58 5.83 -2.41
CA PRO A 93 -30.36 7.05 -1.64
C PRO A 93 -29.29 6.87 -0.54
N ILE A 94 -28.08 6.47 -0.93
CA ILE A 94 -26.92 6.34 -0.04
C ILE A 94 -25.71 7.08 -0.60
N SER A 95 -24.94 7.73 0.28
CA SER A 95 -23.66 8.32 -0.09
C SER A 95 -22.49 7.54 0.52
N PHE A 96 -21.32 7.63 -0.10
CA PHE A 96 -20.09 7.07 0.47
C PHE A 96 -19.84 7.59 1.89
N ASN A 97 -20.08 8.89 2.15
CA ASN A 97 -19.89 9.48 3.47
C ASN A 97 -20.85 8.91 4.53
N ASP A 98 -22.10 8.60 4.17
CA ASP A 98 -23.04 7.95 5.09
C ASP A 98 -22.54 6.53 5.45
N TYR A 99 -22.06 5.78 4.46
CA TYR A 99 -21.47 4.45 4.65
C TYR A 99 -20.17 4.51 5.47
N TYR A 100 -19.22 5.36 5.09
CA TYR A 100 -17.91 5.54 5.73
C TYR A 100 -18.04 5.88 7.21
N ASN A 101 -18.84 6.90 7.55
CA ASN A 101 -18.98 7.34 8.93
C ASN A 101 -19.65 6.29 9.82
N THR A 102 -20.46 5.41 9.24
CA THR A 102 -21.05 4.29 9.97
C THR A 102 -20.00 3.22 10.23
N ILE A 103 -19.38 2.68 9.16
CA ILE A 103 -18.43 1.58 9.24
C ILE A 103 -17.20 1.93 10.08
N LYS A 104 -16.67 3.14 9.95
CA LYS A 104 -15.46 3.59 10.65
C LYS A 104 -15.60 3.53 12.17
N ASN A 105 -16.82 3.63 12.69
CA ASN A 105 -17.06 3.66 14.14
C ASN A 105 -17.35 2.27 14.73
N ILE A 106 -17.51 1.25 13.89
CA ILE A 106 -17.81 -0.12 14.32
C ILE A 106 -16.63 -0.70 15.09
N ASP A 107 -16.88 -1.09 16.34
CA ASP A 107 -15.99 -1.93 17.14
C ASP A 107 -16.43 -3.38 16.97
N ILE A 108 -15.65 -4.17 16.23
CA ILE A 108 -16.04 -5.53 15.82
C ILE A 108 -16.29 -6.44 17.04
N ASN A 109 -15.55 -6.24 18.15
CA ASN A 109 -15.74 -7.05 19.35
C ASN A 109 -17.04 -6.73 20.11
N SER A 110 -17.63 -5.56 19.85
CA SER A 110 -18.89 -5.14 20.48
C SER A 110 -20.12 -5.69 19.76
N ILE A 111 -19.96 -6.22 18.54
CA ILE A 111 -21.05 -6.83 17.79
C ILE A 111 -21.37 -8.17 18.43
N ASN A 112 -22.60 -8.32 18.93
CA ASN A 112 -23.06 -9.58 19.48
C ASN A 112 -23.34 -10.57 18.34
N MET A 113 -22.31 -11.31 17.93
CA MET A 113 -22.38 -12.37 16.92
C MET A 113 -22.66 -13.76 17.51
N ALA A 114 -23.18 -13.81 18.74
CA ALA A 114 -23.50 -15.03 19.48
C ALA A 114 -24.98 -15.08 19.93
N SER A 115 -25.84 -14.21 19.39
CA SER A 115 -27.28 -14.33 19.64
C SER A 115 -27.85 -15.54 18.90
N GLU A 116 -28.88 -16.18 19.43
CA GLU A 116 -29.67 -17.21 18.71
C GLU A 116 -30.21 -16.68 17.36
N GLU A 117 -30.35 -15.36 17.23
CA GLU A 117 -30.69 -14.68 15.99
C GLU A 117 -29.59 -14.76 14.92
N TYR A 118 -28.33 -14.96 15.32
CA TYR A 118 -27.18 -15.14 14.44
C TYR A 118 -27.01 -16.60 13.99
N ASP A 119 -27.27 -17.58 14.86
CA ASP A 119 -27.13 -19.00 14.51
C ASP A 119 -28.27 -19.54 13.63
N TYR A 120 -29.46 -18.95 13.71
CA TYR A 120 -30.65 -19.44 13.00
C TYR A 120 -31.17 -18.51 11.87
N ASN A 121 -30.80 -17.21 11.85
CA ASN A 121 -31.30 -16.23 10.86
C ASN A 121 -30.20 -15.45 10.14
N TYR A 122 -28.97 -15.96 10.09
CA TYR A 122 -27.85 -15.34 9.38
C TYR A 122 -27.40 -16.25 8.23
N ASP A 123 -27.73 -15.86 7.00
CA ASP A 123 -27.13 -16.47 5.82
C ASP A 123 -25.78 -15.79 5.51
N LEU A 124 -24.88 -16.53 4.86
CA LEU A 124 -23.61 -15.97 4.36
C LEU A 124 -23.91 -14.76 3.46
N GLY A 125 -23.16 -13.67 3.63
CA GLY A 125 -23.39 -12.39 2.93
C GLY A 125 -24.44 -11.45 3.54
N GLU A 126 -25.05 -11.78 4.68
CA GLU A 126 -26.01 -10.89 5.36
C GLU A 126 -25.37 -9.80 6.26
N TYR A 127 -24.05 -9.70 6.30
CA TYR A 127 -23.30 -8.72 7.08
C TYR A 127 -23.80 -7.28 6.91
N ALA A 128 -23.96 -6.83 5.66
CA ALA A 128 -24.39 -5.46 5.38
C ALA A 128 -25.77 -5.16 6.01
N ARG A 129 -26.70 -6.12 5.98
CA ARG A 129 -28.03 -5.97 6.58
C ARG A 129 -27.96 -5.87 8.11
N LYS A 130 -27.28 -6.83 8.75
CA LYS A 130 -27.34 -7.05 10.19
C LYS A 130 -26.41 -6.15 11.01
N CYS A 131 -25.24 -5.81 10.48
CA CYS A 131 -24.23 -5.04 11.22
C CYS A 131 -24.09 -3.60 10.75
N VAL A 132 -24.35 -3.34 9.46
CA VAL A 132 -24.05 -2.04 8.84
C VAL A 132 -25.28 -1.17 8.74
N ILE A 133 -26.31 -1.65 8.03
CA ILE A 133 -27.55 -0.91 7.78
C ILE A 133 -28.27 -0.57 9.09
N SER A 134 -28.32 -1.56 9.99
CA SER A 134 -28.20 -1.43 11.44
C SER A 134 -28.04 -0.02 12.02
N GLU A 135 -26.84 0.50 11.75
CA GLU A 135 -26.21 1.61 12.45
C GLU A 135 -26.31 2.91 11.63
N ILE A 136 -26.80 2.86 10.38
CA ILE A 136 -26.98 4.04 9.54
C ILE A 136 -28.27 4.74 9.99
N ASN A 137 -28.17 5.64 10.97
CA ASN A 137 -29.30 6.37 11.59
C ASN A 137 -30.26 7.04 10.58
N LYS A 138 -29.75 7.47 9.41
CA LYS A 138 -30.51 8.10 8.32
C LYS A 138 -31.50 7.16 7.62
N LEU A 139 -31.35 5.84 7.74
CA LEU A 139 -32.20 4.87 7.04
C LEU A 139 -33.55 4.64 7.73
N SER A 140 -33.74 5.17 8.94
CA SER A 140 -34.99 5.04 9.71
C SER A 140 -36.21 5.72 9.06
N THR A 141 -36.00 6.58 8.04
CA THR A 141 -37.05 7.29 7.32
C THR A 141 -37.27 6.80 5.89
N LEU A 142 -36.59 5.74 5.45
CA LEU A 142 -36.68 5.22 4.09
C LEU A 142 -37.90 4.31 3.90
N SER A 143 -38.37 4.23 2.66
CA SER A 143 -39.33 3.20 2.26
C SER A 143 -38.71 1.80 2.27
N GLU A 144 -39.56 0.77 2.33
CA GLU A 144 -39.12 -0.63 2.28
C GLU A 144 -38.34 -0.96 0.99
N TYR A 145 -38.70 -0.32 -0.14
CA TYR A 145 -38.00 -0.46 -1.42
C TYR A 145 -36.60 0.17 -1.39
N GLU A 146 -36.48 1.42 -0.93
CA GLU A 146 -35.17 2.08 -0.82
C GLU A 146 -34.24 1.34 0.15
N TYR A 147 -34.79 0.78 1.22
CA TYR A 147 -34.04 -0.06 2.15
C TYR A 147 -33.53 -1.35 1.47
N TYR A 148 -34.38 -2.00 0.66
CA TYR A 148 -34.01 -3.18 -0.11
C TYR A 148 -32.89 -2.87 -1.12
N ASP A 149 -33.01 -1.79 -1.89
CA ASP A 149 -32.03 -1.40 -2.90
C ASP A 149 -30.66 -1.07 -2.27
N ILE A 150 -30.65 -0.36 -1.14
CA ILE A 150 -29.42 -0.09 -0.39
C ILE A 150 -28.80 -1.39 0.13
N ARG A 151 -29.62 -2.31 0.64
CA ARG A 151 -29.13 -3.62 1.10
C ARG A 151 -28.47 -4.39 -0.04
N GLU A 152 -29.15 -4.52 -1.16
CA GLU A 152 -28.63 -5.24 -2.32
C GLU A 152 -27.33 -4.61 -2.82
N PHE A 153 -27.28 -3.28 -2.92
CA PHE A 153 -26.07 -2.57 -3.30
C PHE A 153 -24.90 -2.84 -2.34
N LEU A 154 -25.11 -2.66 -1.03
CA LEU A 154 -24.06 -2.84 -0.03
C LEU A 154 -23.58 -4.29 0.11
N GLN A 155 -24.45 -5.27 -0.16
CA GLN A 155 -24.08 -6.70 -0.18
C GLN A 155 -23.19 -7.07 -1.37
N ASN A 156 -23.31 -6.33 -2.48
CA ASN A 156 -22.54 -6.57 -3.70
C ASN A 156 -21.27 -5.70 -3.81
N LEU A 157 -21.02 -4.81 -2.85
CA LEU A 157 -19.77 -4.05 -2.79
C LEU A 157 -18.57 -4.98 -2.65
N HIS A 158 -17.46 -4.61 -3.30
CA HIS A 158 -16.21 -5.34 -3.12
C HIS A 158 -15.80 -5.32 -1.63
N PRO A 159 -15.52 -6.48 -1.00
CA PRO A 159 -15.33 -6.59 0.46
C PRO A 159 -14.17 -5.73 0.99
N TYR A 160 -13.23 -5.40 0.11
CA TYR A 160 -12.08 -4.56 0.45
C TYR A 160 -12.46 -3.12 0.77
N ILE A 161 -13.58 -2.60 0.24
CA ILE A 161 -14.10 -1.28 0.59
C ILE A 161 -14.44 -1.26 2.08
N THR A 162 -15.28 -2.18 2.53
CA THR A 162 -15.66 -2.31 3.95
C THR A 162 -14.43 -2.57 4.82
N LEU A 163 -13.57 -3.51 4.43
CA LEU A 163 -12.38 -3.88 5.19
C LEU A 163 -11.43 -2.68 5.35
N ARG A 164 -11.26 -1.87 4.30
CA ARG A 164 -10.44 -0.67 4.35
C ARG A 164 -11.01 0.35 5.32
N ILE A 165 -12.33 0.56 5.35
CA ILE A 165 -12.96 1.52 6.27
C ILE A 165 -12.88 1.01 7.71
N LEU A 166 -13.14 -0.27 7.97
CA LEU A 166 -13.03 -0.88 9.30
C LEU A 166 -11.63 -0.72 9.91
N SER A 167 -10.59 -0.70 9.06
CA SER A 167 -9.21 -0.52 9.49
C SER A 167 -8.88 0.89 10.00
N GLU A 168 -9.74 1.88 9.73
CA GLU A 168 -9.61 3.24 10.29
C GLU A 168 -9.95 3.30 11.79
N ASN A 169 -10.72 2.33 12.30
CA ASN A 169 -11.04 2.26 13.71
C ASN A 169 -9.87 1.68 14.51
N LYS A 170 -9.24 2.51 15.34
CA LYS A 170 -8.12 2.08 16.21
C LYS A 170 -8.50 0.94 17.16
N LYS A 171 -9.77 0.80 17.53
CA LYS A 171 -10.27 -0.31 18.36
C LYS A 171 -10.17 -1.66 17.66
N ASN A 172 -10.10 -1.70 16.33
CA ASN A 172 -9.99 -2.94 15.58
C ASN A 172 -8.53 -3.35 15.32
N HIS A 173 -7.54 -2.49 15.64
CA HIS A 173 -6.14 -2.66 15.24
C HIS A 173 -5.42 -3.88 15.81
N HIS A 174 -5.94 -4.49 16.89
CA HIS A 174 -5.41 -5.74 17.44
C HIS A 174 -5.99 -6.99 16.78
N LEU A 175 -7.02 -6.85 15.94
CA LEU A 175 -7.71 -7.96 15.29
C LEU A 175 -6.97 -8.44 14.04
N ASN A 176 -7.24 -9.69 13.68
CA ASN A 176 -6.74 -10.30 12.45
C ASN A 176 -7.86 -10.49 11.45
N VAL A 177 -7.55 -10.22 10.19
CA VAL A 177 -8.33 -10.68 9.04
C VAL A 177 -7.94 -12.12 8.77
N ILE A 178 -8.95 -12.98 8.61
CA ILE A 178 -8.80 -14.43 8.46
C ILE A 178 -9.47 -14.85 7.16
N TRP A 179 -8.74 -15.59 6.34
CA TRP A 179 -9.28 -16.28 5.17
C TRP A 179 -9.27 -17.79 5.41
N ARG A 180 -10.46 -18.37 5.51
CA ARG A 180 -10.75 -19.75 5.90
C ARG A 180 -11.01 -20.59 4.67
N TYR A 181 -10.03 -21.39 4.25
CA TYR A 181 -10.09 -22.15 3.00
C TYR A 181 -10.08 -23.67 3.17
N ALA A 182 -9.86 -24.20 4.39
CA ALA A 182 -9.56 -25.61 4.61
C ALA A 182 -10.66 -26.53 4.06
N ASP A 183 -11.93 -26.15 4.24
CA ASP A 183 -13.08 -26.91 3.77
C ASP A 183 -13.06 -27.14 2.26
N VAL A 184 -12.74 -26.12 1.45
CA VAL A 184 -12.72 -26.27 -0.02
C VAL A 184 -11.49 -27.05 -0.50
N VAL A 185 -10.35 -26.95 0.19
CA VAL A 185 -9.13 -27.70 -0.15
C VAL A 185 -9.26 -29.18 0.23
N GLU A 186 -9.66 -29.46 1.47
CA GLU A 186 -9.73 -30.84 2.00
C GLU A 186 -10.81 -31.69 1.31
N ASN A 187 -11.89 -31.06 0.84
CA ASN A 187 -12.91 -31.72 0.04
C ASN A 187 -12.59 -31.75 -1.47
N GLY A 188 -11.42 -31.27 -1.88
CA GLY A 188 -10.93 -31.39 -3.26
C GLY A 188 -11.61 -30.48 -4.28
N TRP A 189 -12.24 -29.38 -3.85
CA TRP A 189 -12.82 -28.40 -4.77
C TRP A 189 -11.77 -27.54 -5.47
N ILE A 190 -10.62 -27.32 -4.80
CA ILE A 190 -9.47 -26.57 -5.31
C ILE A 190 -8.17 -27.22 -4.82
N LEU A 191 -7.05 -26.87 -5.44
CA LEU A 191 -5.73 -27.29 -4.98
C LEU A 191 -5.17 -26.29 -3.97
N GLU A 192 -4.33 -26.77 -3.05
CA GLU A 192 -3.67 -25.88 -2.10
C GLU A 192 -2.79 -24.82 -2.80
N GLU A 193 -2.23 -25.13 -3.97
CA GLU A 193 -1.44 -24.19 -4.77
C GLU A 193 -2.24 -22.99 -5.31
N ASP A 194 -3.57 -23.11 -5.44
CA ASP A 194 -4.46 -22.06 -5.93
C ASP A 194 -4.68 -20.93 -4.91
N ILE A 195 -4.44 -21.23 -3.63
CA ILE A 195 -4.65 -20.31 -2.50
C ILE A 195 -3.34 -19.90 -1.82
N ILE A 196 -2.20 -20.38 -2.33
CA ILE A 196 -0.89 -19.93 -1.82
C ILE A 196 -0.81 -18.41 -2.01
N PRO A 197 -0.51 -17.65 -0.94
CA PRO A 197 -0.30 -16.22 -1.02
C PRO A 197 0.69 -15.86 -2.13
N LYS A 198 0.21 -15.15 -3.14
CA LYS A 198 1.00 -14.63 -4.25
C LYS A 198 0.41 -13.30 -4.69
N LEU A 199 1.29 -12.46 -5.22
CA LEU A 199 0.91 -11.26 -5.95
C LEU A 199 1.13 -11.49 -7.44
N ASP A 200 0.18 -11.07 -8.24
CA ASP A 200 0.31 -11.04 -9.69
C ASP A 200 1.27 -9.95 -10.13
N THR A 201 1.87 -10.12 -11.30
CA THR A 201 2.87 -9.17 -11.83
C THR A 201 2.28 -7.76 -12.03
N GLN A 202 0.96 -7.65 -12.23
CA GLN A 202 0.26 -6.37 -12.35
C GLN A 202 0.01 -5.69 -10.99
N GLU A 203 -0.01 -6.45 -9.90
CA GLU A 203 -0.20 -5.90 -8.55
C GLU A 203 1.11 -5.31 -8.00
N LYS A 204 2.25 -5.86 -8.44
CA LYS A 204 3.58 -5.43 -8.02
C LYS A 204 4.03 -4.12 -8.64
N ILE A 205 4.74 -3.34 -7.84
CA ILE A 205 5.33 -2.05 -8.20
C ILE A 205 6.82 -2.25 -8.46
N LEU A 206 7.25 -1.90 -9.66
CA LEU A 206 8.65 -1.89 -10.04
C LEU A 206 9.29 -0.54 -9.68
N ILE A 207 10.17 -0.53 -8.67
CA ILE A 207 10.95 0.65 -8.30
C ILE A 207 12.21 0.73 -9.17
N VAL A 208 12.42 1.88 -9.78
CA VAL A 208 13.57 2.17 -10.64
C VAL A 208 14.36 3.32 -10.02
N THR A 209 15.64 3.08 -9.70
CA THR A 209 16.55 4.10 -9.16
C THR A 209 17.70 4.37 -10.12
N GLU A 210 18.33 5.53 -9.99
CA GLU A 210 19.53 5.86 -10.77
C GLU A 210 20.72 4.98 -10.36
N GLY A 211 21.03 4.91 -9.06
CA GLY A 211 22.19 4.20 -8.53
C GLY A 211 21.88 2.84 -7.92
N SER A 212 22.90 1.99 -7.90
CA SER A 212 22.85 0.66 -7.27
C SER A 212 22.77 0.72 -5.75
N SER A 213 23.37 1.75 -5.12
CA SER A 213 23.25 2.03 -3.68
C SER A 213 21.83 2.33 -3.28
N ASP A 214 21.12 3.11 -4.09
CA ASP A 214 19.75 3.56 -3.83
C ASP A 214 18.79 2.37 -3.78
N THR A 215 18.86 1.51 -4.79
CA THR A 215 18.09 0.26 -4.85
C THR A 215 18.34 -0.59 -3.61
N ASP A 216 19.60 -0.81 -3.22
CA ASP A 216 19.92 -1.69 -2.09
C ASP A 216 19.42 -1.14 -0.75
N ILE A 217 19.62 0.16 -0.50
CA ILE A 217 19.17 0.83 0.72
C ILE A 217 17.64 0.83 0.82
N ILE A 218 16.92 1.24 -0.23
CA ILE A 218 15.43 1.26 -0.24
C ILE A 218 14.90 -0.16 -0.02
N LYS A 219 15.42 -1.14 -0.75
CA LYS A 219 15.01 -2.55 -0.64
C LYS A 219 15.23 -3.11 0.77
N LYS A 220 16.37 -2.81 1.40
CA LYS A 220 16.64 -3.24 2.79
C LYS A 220 15.71 -2.53 3.77
N CYS A 221 15.45 -1.24 3.60
CA CYS A 221 14.56 -0.49 4.48
C CYS A 221 13.12 -0.96 4.39
N ILE A 222 12.58 -1.18 3.18
CA ILE A 222 11.24 -1.75 3.01
C ILE A 222 11.14 -3.12 3.69
N LYS A 223 12.12 -4.00 3.48
CA LYS A 223 12.12 -5.33 4.11
C LYS A 223 12.18 -5.30 5.63
N LEU A 224 12.84 -4.31 6.22
CA LEU A 224 12.98 -4.20 7.68
C LEU A 224 11.81 -3.48 8.33
N LEU A 225 11.38 -2.36 7.75
CA LEU A 225 10.40 -1.45 8.35
C LEU A 225 8.95 -1.80 7.93
N TYR A 226 8.77 -2.43 6.77
CA TYR A 226 7.48 -2.71 6.13
C TYR A 226 7.47 -4.12 5.51
N SER A 227 7.91 -5.12 6.28
CA SER A 227 8.01 -6.52 5.83
C SER A 227 6.69 -7.09 5.31
N ASP A 228 5.57 -6.58 5.80
CA ASP A 228 4.22 -7.00 5.44
C ASP A 228 3.73 -6.55 4.06
N ILE A 229 4.48 -5.64 3.41
CA ILE A 229 4.25 -5.20 2.02
C ILE A 229 5.49 -5.35 1.14
N ALA A 230 6.58 -5.93 1.65
CA ALA A 230 7.85 -6.00 0.92
C ALA A 230 7.77 -6.83 -0.38
N ASP A 231 6.81 -7.75 -0.48
CA ASP A 231 6.53 -8.58 -1.66
C ASP A 231 5.87 -7.82 -2.82
N PHE A 232 5.33 -6.62 -2.57
CA PHE A 232 4.80 -5.75 -3.62
C PHE A 232 5.89 -5.12 -4.49
N PHE A 233 7.15 -5.11 -4.04
CA PHE A 233 8.19 -4.33 -4.70
C PHE A 233 9.22 -5.20 -5.40
N ASP A 234 9.32 -4.99 -6.72
CA ASP A 234 10.46 -5.41 -7.52
C ASP A 234 11.36 -4.20 -7.79
N PHE A 235 12.64 -4.42 -8.14
CA PHE A 235 13.63 -3.35 -8.24
C PHE A 235 14.49 -3.50 -9.49
N ILE A 236 14.73 -2.37 -10.17
CA ILE A 236 15.73 -2.25 -11.24
C ILE A 236 16.70 -1.11 -10.92
N ASP A 237 17.98 -1.48 -10.88
CA ASP A 237 19.13 -0.57 -10.85
C ASP A 237 19.56 -0.26 -12.28
N MET A 238 19.59 1.03 -12.63
CA MET A 238 19.94 1.51 -13.98
C MET A 238 21.44 1.55 -14.27
N GLU A 239 22.33 1.57 -13.27
CA GLU A 239 23.78 1.48 -13.46
C GLU A 239 24.18 0.10 -14.00
N LYS A 240 23.55 -0.98 -13.50
CA LYS A 240 23.93 -2.37 -13.85
C LYS A 240 23.06 -3.00 -14.92
N ASN A 241 21.76 -2.70 -14.95
CA ASN A 241 20.80 -3.46 -15.75
C ASN A 241 20.32 -2.71 -16.99
N TYR A 242 20.75 -1.46 -17.22
CA TYR A 242 20.31 -0.70 -18.37
C TYR A 242 21.21 -0.95 -19.59
N PRO A 243 20.68 -1.52 -20.69
CA PRO A 243 21.48 -1.93 -21.83
C PRO A 243 21.92 -0.77 -22.74
N PHE A 244 21.51 0.48 -22.46
CA PHE A 244 21.83 1.64 -23.29
C PHE A 244 22.87 2.54 -22.60
N THR A 245 23.96 2.86 -23.30
CA THR A 245 25.02 3.75 -22.83
C THR A 245 24.74 5.21 -23.23
N GLY A 246 24.80 6.17 -22.30
CA GLY A 246 24.66 7.61 -22.60
C GLY A 246 24.19 8.47 -21.41
N THR A 247 24.28 9.79 -21.53
CA THR A 247 23.68 10.74 -20.57
C THR A 247 22.19 10.90 -20.87
N GLY A 248 21.32 10.89 -19.84
CA GLY A 248 19.86 10.98 -20.00
C GLY A 248 19.14 9.63 -20.20
N ASN A 249 19.79 8.53 -19.85
CA ASN A 249 19.25 7.16 -19.95
C ASN A 249 17.87 6.99 -19.30
N LEU A 250 17.69 7.48 -18.07
CA LEU A 250 16.43 7.33 -17.34
C LEU A 250 15.27 8.10 -17.98
N LYS A 251 15.53 9.29 -18.52
CA LYS A 251 14.55 10.06 -19.28
C LYS A 251 14.07 9.33 -20.53
N ASN A 252 15.01 8.76 -21.30
CA ASN A 252 14.67 8.01 -22.51
C ASN A 252 13.95 6.70 -22.16
N PHE A 253 14.31 6.06 -21.05
CA PHE A 253 13.61 4.90 -20.52
C PHE A 253 12.15 5.22 -20.21
N VAL A 254 11.87 6.26 -19.42
CA VAL A 254 10.50 6.68 -19.08
C VAL A 254 9.69 7.03 -20.33
N LYS A 255 10.29 7.77 -21.28
CA LYS A 255 9.66 8.07 -22.58
C LYS A 255 9.33 6.81 -23.37
N GLY A 256 10.22 5.82 -23.36
CA GLY A 256 10.00 4.53 -24.01
C GLY A 256 8.81 3.80 -23.40
N LEU A 257 8.78 3.69 -22.07
CA LEU A 257 7.70 3.02 -21.33
C LEU A 257 6.32 3.66 -21.55
N SER A 258 6.25 4.99 -21.50
CA SER A 258 5.00 5.74 -21.78
C SER A 258 4.52 5.49 -23.22
N LYS A 259 5.42 5.51 -24.22
CA LYS A 259 5.04 5.29 -25.63
C LYS A 259 4.51 3.90 -25.96
N ILE A 260 4.94 2.88 -25.22
CA ILE A 260 4.49 1.49 -25.44
C ILE A 260 3.27 1.12 -24.60
N ASN A 261 2.70 2.07 -23.85
CA ASN A 261 1.57 1.88 -22.94
C ASN A 261 1.79 0.68 -21.99
N ILE A 262 2.91 0.72 -21.25
CA ILE A 262 3.26 -0.33 -20.29
C ILE A 262 2.12 -0.55 -19.29
N LEU A 263 1.79 -1.81 -19.00
CA LEU A 263 0.70 -2.15 -18.07
C LEU A 263 1.17 -2.35 -16.61
N ASN A 264 2.47 -2.54 -16.42
CA ASN A 264 3.06 -2.73 -15.09
C ASN A 264 3.04 -1.44 -14.27
N LYS A 265 2.89 -1.56 -12.96
CA LYS A 265 3.07 -0.45 -12.01
C LYS A 265 4.56 -0.13 -11.89
N ILE A 266 4.97 1.10 -12.15
CA ILE A 266 6.37 1.53 -12.17
C ILE A 266 6.53 2.85 -11.42
N LEU A 267 7.45 2.89 -10.46
CA LEU A 267 7.83 4.09 -9.73
C LEU A 267 9.31 4.41 -9.99
N VAL A 268 9.56 5.55 -10.63
CA VAL A 268 10.92 6.05 -10.86
C VAL A 268 11.30 7.05 -9.78
N ILE A 269 12.44 6.84 -9.13
CA ILE A 269 12.94 7.69 -8.04
C ILE A 269 14.24 8.36 -8.48
N LEU A 270 14.24 9.69 -8.45
CA LEU A 270 15.36 10.55 -8.80
C LEU A 270 15.94 11.19 -7.52
N ASP A 271 17.22 11.54 -7.54
CA ASP A 271 17.81 12.34 -6.47
C ASP A 271 17.11 13.71 -6.35
N ASN A 272 17.11 14.27 -5.15
CA ASN A 272 16.61 15.62 -4.87
C ASN A 272 17.75 16.63 -4.96
N ASP A 273 18.42 16.58 -6.09
CA ASP A 273 19.54 17.42 -6.45
C ASP A 273 19.23 18.22 -7.73
N THR A 274 20.24 18.93 -8.22
CA THR A 274 20.12 19.73 -9.43
C THR A 274 19.84 18.87 -10.67
N ALA A 275 20.50 17.72 -10.80
CA ALA A 275 20.38 16.87 -11.98
C ALA A 275 19.03 16.13 -12.02
N GLY A 276 18.65 15.50 -10.91
CA GLY A 276 17.38 14.81 -10.73
C GLY A 276 16.19 15.74 -10.95
N LYS A 277 16.23 16.97 -10.42
CA LYS A 277 15.18 17.97 -10.70
C LYS A 277 15.09 18.37 -12.18
N SER A 278 16.23 18.46 -12.87
CA SER A 278 16.22 18.70 -14.32
C SER A 278 15.49 17.59 -15.07
N VAL A 279 15.79 16.32 -14.72
CA VAL A 279 15.16 15.14 -15.33
C VAL A 279 13.67 15.10 -15.01
N TYR A 280 13.31 15.31 -13.75
CA TYR A 280 11.93 15.36 -13.27
C TYR A 280 11.11 16.41 -14.04
N ASN A 281 11.59 17.65 -14.14
CA ASN A 281 10.90 18.73 -14.84
C ASN A 281 10.73 18.47 -16.34
N ASP A 282 11.65 17.71 -16.94
CA ASP A 282 11.53 17.30 -18.34
C ASP A 282 10.53 16.16 -18.54
N ILE A 283 10.46 15.22 -17.59
CA ILE A 283 9.51 14.12 -17.61
C ILE A 283 8.09 14.63 -17.35
N LYS A 284 7.92 15.62 -16.47
CA LYS A 284 6.62 16.24 -16.15
C LYS A 284 5.90 16.88 -17.35
N LYS A 285 6.60 17.07 -18.47
CA LYS A 285 6.04 17.58 -19.74
C LYS A 285 5.45 16.46 -20.61
N ILE A 286 5.62 15.21 -20.21
CA ILE A 286 5.12 14.02 -20.89
C ILE A 286 3.84 13.59 -20.18
N ASP A 287 2.83 13.21 -20.96
CA ASP A 287 1.65 12.54 -20.43
C ASP A 287 2.01 11.11 -20.03
N LEU A 288 2.01 10.85 -18.72
CA LEU A 288 2.35 9.54 -18.17
C LEU A 288 1.06 8.82 -17.78
N PRO A 289 0.94 7.51 -18.06
CA PRO A 289 -0.20 6.75 -17.58
C PRO A 289 -0.16 6.62 -16.06
N ASN A 290 -1.31 6.44 -15.42
CA ASN A 290 -1.46 6.44 -13.95
C ASN A 290 -0.58 5.39 -13.25
N ASN A 291 -0.25 4.29 -13.94
CA ASN A 291 0.61 3.22 -13.45
C ASN A 291 2.11 3.50 -13.63
N LEU A 292 2.52 4.66 -14.15
CA LEU A 292 3.93 5.10 -14.27
C LEU A 292 4.12 6.44 -13.57
N LYS A 293 4.62 6.39 -12.34
CA LYS A 293 4.89 7.59 -11.53
C LYS A 293 6.38 7.89 -11.48
N VAL A 294 6.72 9.17 -11.44
CA VAL A 294 8.11 9.65 -11.27
C VAL A 294 8.14 10.62 -10.11
N ILE A 295 9.09 10.44 -9.19
CA ILE A 295 9.29 11.29 -8.01
C ILE A 295 10.77 11.67 -7.86
N THR A 296 11.04 12.70 -7.07
CA THR A 296 12.36 12.95 -6.51
C THR A 296 12.39 12.51 -5.05
N LEU A 297 13.56 12.25 -4.48
CA LEU A 297 13.69 12.10 -3.02
C LEU A 297 13.02 13.29 -2.30
N PRO A 298 12.46 13.09 -1.09
CA PRO A 298 11.73 14.14 -0.43
C PRO A 298 12.66 15.26 0.07
N ASN A 299 12.08 16.43 0.32
CA ASN A 299 12.75 17.40 1.17
C ASN A 299 12.75 16.90 2.61
N TYR A 300 13.77 17.26 3.39
CA TYR A 300 13.78 16.99 4.82
C TYR A 300 14.23 18.22 5.62
N LYS A 301 13.66 18.38 6.81
CA LYS A 301 13.86 19.57 7.64
C LYS A 301 15.34 19.80 8.01
N ASP A 302 16.08 18.72 8.27
CA ASP A 302 17.50 18.79 8.64
C ASP A 302 18.38 19.25 7.46
N PHE A 303 17.86 19.16 6.23
CA PHE A 303 18.56 19.56 5.00
C PHE A 303 18.39 21.05 4.69
N ASN A 304 17.58 21.78 5.47
CA ASN A 304 17.46 23.24 5.35
C ASN A 304 18.70 23.98 5.89
N ASN A 305 19.42 23.36 6.83
CA ASN A 305 20.61 23.92 7.47
C ASN A 305 21.69 22.83 7.52
N PHE A 306 22.26 22.52 6.36
CA PHE A 306 23.28 21.48 6.22
C PHE A 306 24.67 22.09 6.10
N LYS A 307 25.68 21.40 6.68
CA LYS A 307 27.08 21.82 6.54
C LYS A 307 27.51 21.67 5.08
N CYS A 308 28.09 22.72 4.53
CA CYS A 308 28.58 22.75 3.16
C CYS A 308 30.04 23.21 3.10
N LYS A 309 30.77 22.72 2.10
CA LYS A 309 32.14 23.16 1.76
C LYS A 309 32.19 23.53 0.29
N GLY A 310 32.46 24.79 0.01
CA GLY A 310 32.62 25.31 -1.35
C GLY A 310 33.93 26.07 -1.54
N PRO A 311 34.14 26.67 -2.73
CA PRO A 311 35.32 27.48 -3.02
C PRO A 311 35.51 28.66 -2.05
N GLN A 312 34.42 29.17 -1.49
CA GLN A 312 34.42 30.29 -0.53
C GLN A 312 34.58 29.84 0.93
N GLY A 313 34.83 28.54 1.17
CA GLY A 313 35.01 27.97 2.50
C GLY A 313 33.78 27.21 3.02
N ASN A 314 33.68 27.10 4.34
CA ASN A 314 32.61 26.38 5.02
C ASN A 314 31.37 27.28 5.15
N SER A 315 30.19 26.69 4.96
CA SER A 315 28.90 27.38 5.06
C SER A 315 27.84 26.44 5.68
N ILE A 316 26.71 27.03 6.10
CA ILE A 316 25.49 26.29 6.42
C ILE A 316 24.43 26.73 5.43
N GLU A 317 23.88 25.80 4.67
CA GLU A 317 22.98 26.11 3.55
C GLU A 317 21.82 25.12 3.46
N ASN A 318 20.76 25.56 2.78
CA ASN A 318 19.69 24.66 2.36
C ASN A 318 20.14 23.88 1.11
N ILE A 319 20.22 22.55 1.25
CA ILE A 319 20.62 21.62 0.19
C ILE A 319 19.43 20.93 -0.50
N ASN A 320 18.21 21.10 0.02
CA ASN A 320 16.99 20.54 -0.59
C ASN A 320 16.87 21.02 -2.05
N GLY A 321 16.83 20.08 -2.99
CA GLY A 321 16.76 20.39 -4.42
C GLY A 321 18.06 20.77 -5.08
N LYS A 322 19.17 20.69 -4.36
CA LYS A 322 20.50 21.06 -4.87
C LYS A 322 21.48 19.90 -4.78
N ALA A 323 21.43 19.12 -3.70
CA ALA A 323 22.44 18.11 -3.38
C ALA A 323 21.92 16.99 -2.44
N VAL A 324 20.60 16.71 -2.39
CA VAL A 324 20.06 15.63 -1.54
C VAL A 324 20.08 14.31 -2.32
N SER A 325 20.92 13.38 -1.87
CA SER A 325 20.95 11.98 -2.32
C SER A 325 20.43 11.06 -1.21
N ILE A 326 20.32 9.76 -1.49
CA ILE A 326 19.84 8.79 -0.48
C ILE A 326 20.72 8.75 0.77
N GLU A 327 22.03 9.00 0.64
CA GLU A 327 22.96 8.97 1.78
C GLU A 327 22.68 10.08 2.79
N CYS A 328 22.01 11.18 2.38
CA CYS A 328 21.54 12.20 3.31
C CYS A 328 20.53 11.66 4.33
N PHE A 329 19.83 10.57 4.01
CA PHE A 329 18.85 9.93 4.90
C PHE A 329 19.47 8.87 5.82
N LEU A 330 20.74 8.51 5.64
CA LEU A 330 21.41 7.53 6.49
C LEU A 330 21.68 8.08 7.89
N ASP A 331 21.94 7.19 8.85
CA ASP A 331 22.26 7.56 10.22
C ASP A 331 23.64 8.23 10.28
N HIS A 332 23.63 9.54 10.53
CA HIS A 332 24.84 10.35 10.61
C HIS A 332 25.61 10.14 11.91
N SER A 333 24.96 9.64 12.95
CA SER A 333 25.59 9.39 14.26
C SER A 333 26.38 8.07 14.28
N SER A 334 26.14 7.21 13.30
CA SER A 334 26.80 5.91 13.15
C SER A 334 28.27 5.99 12.71
N ILE A 335 28.76 7.18 12.35
CA ILE A 335 30.15 7.41 11.94
C ILE A 335 30.79 8.54 12.74
N ASP A 336 32.05 8.35 13.14
CA ASP A 336 32.88 9.39 13.75
C ASP A 336 33.63 10.17 12.66
N TYR A 337 32.87 10.88 11.82
CA TYR A 337 33.42 11.72 10.76
C TYR A 337 32.52 12.91 10.46
N GLU A 338 33.11 14.04 10.09
CA GLU A 338 32.32 15.22 9.72
C GLU A 338 31.58 15.00 8.39
N ILE A 339 30.25 15.05 8.45
CA ILE A 339 29.37 14.96 7.28
C ILE A 339 29.06 16.36 6.76
N TYR A 340 29.24 16.57 5.47
CA TYR A 340 28.97 17.84 4.78
C TYR A 340 28.67 17.60 3.30
N VAL A 341 28.01 18.57 2.65
CA VAL A 341 27.91 18.62 1.19
C VAL A 341 29.09 19.39 0.62
N ARG A 342 29.81 18.79 -0.33
CA ARG A 342 30.87 19.48 -1.09
C ARG A 342 30.28 20.04 -2.38
N TRP A 343 30.28 21.36 -2.54
CA TRP A 343 29.93 22.00 -3.80
C TRP A 343 31.01 21.75 -4.84
N THR A 344 30.64 21.21 -6.01
CA THR A 344 31.59 20.80 -7.07
C THR A 344 31.50 21.67 -8.32
N GLY A 345 30.33 22.20 -8.66
CA GLY A 345 30.15 23.05 -9.84
C GLY A 345 28.84 23.82 -9.86
N PHE A 346 28.77 24.87 -10.67
CA PHE A 346 27.56 25.67 -10.90
C PHE A 346 26.86 25.21 -12.18
N ASN A 347 25.54 25.04 -12.11
CA ASN A 347 24.71 24.71 -13.27
C ASN A 347 24.05 25.99 -13.80
N ASP A 348 24.56 26.51 -14.93
CA ASP A 348 24.08 27.76 -15.53
C ASP A 348 22.61 27.71 -15.95
N LYS A 349 22.09 26.54 -16.35
CA LYS A 349 20.69 26.41 -16.78
C LYS A 349 19.71 26.51 -15.62
N LEU A 350 20.11 26.00 -14.46
CA LEU A 350 19.28 25.98 -13.25
C LEU A 350 19.69 27.08 -12.24
N MET A 351 20.71 27.87 -12.57
CA MET A 351 21.25 28.95 -11.76
C MET A 351 21.56 28.53 -10.31
N GLN A 352 22.10 27.32 -10.13
CA GLN A 352 22.37 26.75 -8.80
C GLN A 352 23.62 25.87 -8.76
N TYR A 353 24.25 25.79 -7.59
CA TYR A 353 25.37 24.88 -7.34
C TYR A 353 24.88 23.44 -7.13
N GLN A 354 25.63 22.49 -7.67
CA GLN A 354 25.47 21.05 -7.42
C GLN A 354 26.60 20.55 -6.52
N GLY A 355 26.30 19.57 -5.69
CA GLY A 355 27.24 19.03 -4.72
C GLY A 355 26.88 17.63 -4.29
N ASN A 356 27.82 16.97 -3.63
CA ASN A 356 27.69 15.60 -3.16
C ASN A 356 27.94 15.54 -1.65
N ILE A 357 27.23 14.66 -0.96
CA ILE A 357 27.48 14.38 0.45
C ILE A 357 28.81 13.63 0.62
N GLU A 358 29.60 14.08 1.58
CA GLU A 358 30.87 13.49 1.97
C GLU A 358 30.86 13.21 3.48
N PRO A 359 31.38 12.05 3.95
CA PRO A 359 31.95 10.93 3.18
C PRO A 359 30.91 9.88 2.75
N LYS A 360 30.49 9.89 1.47
CA LYS A 360 29.46 8.97 0.92
C LYS A 360 29.74 7.49 1.26
N ASN A 361 30.95 7.03 0.99
CA ASN A 361 31.32 5.62 1.14
C ASN A 361 31.29 5.15 2.60
N LEU A 362 31.62 6.03 3.56
CA LEU A 362 31.59 5.68 4.98
C LEU A 362 30.14 5.55 5.48
N LEU A 363 29.24 6.41 5.02
CA LEU A 363 27.81 6.33 5.34
C LEU A 363 27.20 5.00 4.86
N ILE A 364 27.45 4.64 3.60
CA ILE A 364 26.97 3.36 3.03
C ILE A 364 27.54 2.16 3.78
N LYS A 365 28.85 2.18 4.07
CA LYS A 365 29.51 1.10 4.83
C LYS A 365 28.90 0.96 6.22
N SER A 366 28.66 2.08 6.91
CA SER A 366 28.06 2.11 8.23
C SER A 366 26.65 1.51 8.22
N PHE A 367 25.82 1.90 7.24
CA PHE A 367 24.51 1.30 7.05
C PHE A 367 24.60 -0.23 6.96
N HIS A 368 25.42 -0.78 6.06
CA HIS A 368 25.52 -2.23 5.93
C HIS A 368 26.06 -2.96 7.16
N GLN A 369 26.89 -2.28 7.95
CA GLN A 369 27.43 -2.83 9.18
C GLN A 369 26.37 -2.86 10.30
N TYR A 370 25.54 -1.83 10.42
CA TYR A 370 24.72 -1.60 11.60
C TYR A 370 23.20 -1.65 11.35
N TYR A 371 22.70 -1.74 10.12
CA TYR A 371 21.25 -1.72 9.82
C TYR A 371 20.40 -2.83 10.46
N LYS A 372 21.02 -3.84 11.09
CA LYS A 372 20.35 -4.90 11.86
C LYS A 372 20.62 -4.81 13.37
N GLN A 373 21.29 -3.75 13.81
CA GLN A 373 21.72 -3.50 15.19
C GLN A 373 21.08 -2.18 15.65
N ASP A 374 21.84 -1.36 16.37
CA ASP A 374 21.46 -0.02 16.76
C ASP A 374 21.78 0.96 15.62
N TYR A 375 20.76 1.39 14.88
CA TYR A 375 20.86 2.30 13.75
C TYR A 375 19.63 3.19 13.70
N ASP A 376 19.81 4.51 13.58
CA ASP A 376 18.69 5.44 13.52
C ASP A 376 17.99 5.40 12.15
N PHE A 377 16.81 4.79 12.12
CA PHE A 377 15.97 4.72 10.94
C PHE A 377 15.02 5.91 10.78
N THR A 378 15.05 6.93 11.62
CA THR A 378 14.05 8.03 11.58
C THR A 378 13.94 8.68 10.20
N LYS A 379 15.08 9.06 9.60
CA LYS A 379 15.13 9.66 8.26
C LYS A 379 14.78 8.66 7.15
N LEU A 380 15.25 7.41 7.27
CA LEU A 380 14.93 6.35 6.31
C LEU A 380 13.45 5.98 6.33
N LYS A 381 12.82 5.95 7.51
CA LYS A 381 11.39 5.73 7.66
C LYS A 381 10.61 6.84 6.97
N TYR A 382 10.98 8.10 7.19
CA TYR A 382 10.39 9.24 6.48
C TYR A 382 10.53 9.10 4.95
N LEU A 383 11.70 8.68 4.47
CA LEU A 383 11.92 8.41 3.05
C LEU A 383 10.99 7.30 2.51
N ILE A 384 10.89 6.17 3.20
CA ILE A 384 10.03 5.07 2.75
C ILE A 384 8.54 5.44 2.84
N ASP A 385 8.11 6.10 3.91
CA ASP A 385 6.74 6.62 4.02
C ASP A 385 6.40 7.53 2.83
N TYR A 386 7.30 8.46 2.48
CA TYR A 386 7.12 9.34 1.32
C TYR A 386 7.02 8.57 -0.01
N ILE A 387 7.83 7.53 -0.20
CA ILE A 387 7.78 6.67 -1.39
C ILE A 387 6.41 5.96 -1.49
N LEU A 388 5.92 5.41 -0.38
CA LEU A 388 4.62 4.74 -0.32
C LEU A 388 3.49 5.73 -0.56
N GLU A 389 3.49 6.87 0.13
CA GLU A 389 2.49 7.92 -0.01
C GLU A 389 2.44 8.48 -1.44
N SER A 390 3.60 8.65 -2.09
CA SER A 390 3.66 9.12 -3.48
C SER A 390 3.10 8.11 -4.48
N TRP A 391 3.11 6.82 -4.15
CA TRP A 391 2.46 5.80 -4.96
C TRP A 391 0.95 5.77 -4.71
N ILE A 392 0.54 5.80 -3.45
CA ILE A 392 -0.86 5.69 -3.01
C ILE A 392 -1.66 6.94 -3.37
N SER A 393 -1.07 8.13 -3.27
CA SER A 393 -1.75 9.39 -3.61
C SER A 393 -1.88 9.51 -5.14
N ASN A 394 -3.08 9.88 -5.61
CA ASN A 394 -3.35 10.12 -7.03
C ASN A 394 -2.56 11.30 -7.59
#